data_AF-A0A523RNJ9-F1
#
_entry.id   AF-A0A523RNJ9-F1
#
_cell.length_a   1.000
_cell.length_b   1.000
_cell.length_c   1.000
_cell.angle_alpha   90.00
_cell.angle_beta   90.00
_cell.angle_gamma   90.00
#
_symmetry.space_group_name_H-M   'P 1'
#
loop_
_entity.id
_entity.type
_entity.pdbx_description
1 polymer ?
#
loop_
_entity_poly.entity_id
_entity_poly.type
_entity_poly.pdbx_seq_one_letter_code
_entity_poly.pdbx_strand_id
1 'polypeptide(L)'
;MSYEDLQKTDFYSFFNFSESGRKPMSGGLQEIYLKPGGFPEFIDLRMMVDQSQTLHEGVLYLDRDWIGGPMTVSPFGRDLAKSFIAAVTPAVDREKADSVVSTIWNIHSSSGKVNLLQYESLKDLNSESPFEKLENVYFGVEDKFEMTLKESCIKIENVVDVGRKRLKISVEPIE
;
A
#
# COMPACT_ATOMS: atom_id res chain seq x y z
N MET A 1 5.39 -10.10 13.42
CA MET A 1 6.75 -9.51 13.60
C MET A 1 6.67 -8.46 14.70
N SER A 2 7.78 -8.08 15.34
CA SER A 2 7.76 -6.95 16.28
C SER A 2 7.94 -5.61 15.54
N TYR A 3 7.50 -4.51 16.14
CA TYR A 3 7.74 -3.17 15.63
C TYR A 3 9.24 -2.83 15.58
N GLU A 4 10.02 -3.30 16.56
CA GLU A 4 11.48 -3.13 16.56
C GLU A 4 12.13 -3.84 15.36
N ASP A 5 11.66 -5.04 15.01
CA ASP A 5 12.15 -5.74 13.82
C ASP A 5 11.81 -4.98 12.53
N LEU A 6 10.61 -4.38 12.46
CA LEU A 6 10.23 -3.53 11.33
C LEU A 6 11.17 -2.32 11.20
N GLN A 7 11.56 -1.69 12.31
CA GLN A 7 12.50 -0.55 12.30
C GLN A 7 13.89 -0.92 11.79
N LYS A 8 14.26 -2.20 11.85
CA LYS A 8 15.53 -2.72 11.33
C LYS A 8 15.47 -3.12 9.84
N THR A 9 14.30 -3.05 9.22
CA THR A 9 14.15 -3.39 7.79
C THR A 9 14.70 -2.29 6.88
N ASP A 10 15.09 -2.68 5.67
CA ASP A 10 15.51 -1.74 4.62
C ASP A 10 14.41 -0.75 4.28
N PHE A 11 13.13 -1.13 4.38
CA PHE A 11 12.00 -0.22 4.22
C PHE A 11 12.11 0.98 5.17
N TYR A 12 12.39 0.71 6.45
CA TYR A 12 12.42 1.76 7.46
C TYR A 12 13.62 2.70 7.27
N SER A 13 14.80 2.14 7.00
CA SER A 13 16.04 2.89 6.83
C SER A 13 16.12 3.62 5.49
N PHE A 14 15.69 3.01 4.39
CA PHE A 14 15.72 3.59 3.04
C PHE A 14 14.80 4.81 2.92
N PHE A 15 13.59 4.73 3.45
CA PHE A 15 12.64 5.86 3.45
C PHE A 15 12.82 6.80 4.65
N ASN A 16 13.78 6.49 5.54
CA ASN A 16 14.13 7.26 6.73
C ASN A 16 12.88 7.60 7.58
N PHE A 17 12.09 6.58 7.92
CA PHE A 17 10.88 6.78 8.71
C PHE A 17 11.21 7.21 10.13
N SER A 18 10.44 8.17 10.64
CA SER A 18 10.54 8.66 12.01
C SER A 18 9.15 8.68 12.65
N GLU A 19 9.13 8.40 13.94
CA GLU A 19 7.89 8.44 14.73
C GLU A 19 7.48 9.89 14.99
N SER A 20 6.28 10.22 14.54
CA SER A 20 5.67 11.55 14.73
C SER A 20 4.71 11.59 15.92
N GLY A 21 4.27 10.42 16.40
CA GLY A 21 3.45 10.31 17.60
C GLY A 21 2.94 8.90 17.85
N ARG A 22 2.37 8.70 19.04
CA ARG A 22 1.63 7.48 19.43
C ARG A 22 0.32 7.85 20.07
N LYS A 23 -0.68 7.01 19.86
CA LYS A 23 -1.99 7.14 20.47
C LYS A 23 -2.45 5.78 21.04
N PRO A 24 -2.86 5.73 22.32
CA PRO A 24 -3.46 4.52 22.86
C PRO A 24 -4.82 4.27 22.21
N MET A 25 -5.10 2.99 21.94
CA MET A 25 -6.35 2.50 21.38
C MET A 25 -7.03 1.55 22.38
N SER A 26 -8.30 1.25 22.14
CA SER A 26 -9.02 0.23 22.93
C SER A 26 -8.36 -1.14 22.82
N GLY A 27 -8.54 -1.99 23.83
CA GLY A 27 -8.02 -3.36 23.81
C GLY A 27 -6.52 -3.50 24.07
N GLY A 28 -5.86 -2.44 24.56
CA GLY A 28 -4.42 -2.45 24.85
C GLY A 28 -3.54 -2.26 23.61
N LEU A 29 -4.14 -1.93 22.47
CA LEU A 29 -3.42 -1.59 21.24
C LEU A 29 -2.90 -0.15 21.30
N GLN A 30 -1.85 0.12 20.53
CA GLN A 30 -1.29 1.44 20.31
C GLN A 30 -1.17 1.69 18.82
N GLU A 31 -1.62 2.86 18.38
CA GLU A 31 -1.42 3.34 17.02
C GLU A 31 -0.18 4.25 17.00
N ILE A 32 0.80 3.91 16.17
CA ILE A 32 2.05 4.65 15.97
C ILE A 32 1.96 5.36 14.63
N TYR A 33 2.21 6.66 14.63
CA TYR A 33 2.19 7.50 13.43
C TYR A 33 3.62 7.76 12.95
N LEU A 34 3.88 7.46 11.70
CA LEU A 34 5.19 7.50 11.08
C LEU A 34 5.21 8.46 9.89
N LYS A 35 6.30 9.20 9.77
CA LYS A 35 6.57 10.10 8.65
C LYS A 35 7.91 9.78 8.01
N PRO A 36 7.99 9.70 6.67
CA PRO A 36 9.25 9.50 5.98
C PRO A 36 10.12 10.77 6.05
N GLY A 37 11.41 10.62 5.78
CA GLY A 37 12.33 11.75 5.66
C GLY A 37 12.09 12.60 4.41
N GLY A 38 11.48 12.02 3.36
CA GLY A 38 11.16 12.71 2.11
C GLY A 38 9.67 12.66 1.80
N PHE A 39 9.12 13.75 1.24
CA PHE A 39 7.70 13.91 0.89
C PHE A 39 6.70 13.68 2.06
N PRO A 40 6.98 14.13 3.30
CA PRO A 40 6.11 13.89 4.46
C PRO A 40 4.71 14.53 4.33
N GLU A 41 4.50 15.46 3.41
CA GLU A 41 3.22 16.10 3.11
C GLU A 41 2.26 15.21 2.31
N PHE A 42 2.79 14.20 1.60
CA PHE A 42 2.02 13.29 0.74
C PHE A 42 1.87 11.90 1.36
N ILE A 43 2.72 11.56 2.32
CA ILE A 43 2.84 10.20 2.87
C ILE A 43 2.45 10.22 4.35
N ASP A 44 1.53 9.33 4.74
CA ASP A 44 1.26 9.01 6.12
C ASP A 44 1.36 7.50 6.31
N LEU A 45 2.06 7.07 7.36
CA LEU A 45 2.16 5.67 7.72
C LEU A 45 1.67 5.49 9.14
N ARG A 46 0.87 4.45 9.37
CA ARG A 46 0.36 4.07 10.69
C ARG A 46 0.63 2.61 10.94
N MET A 47 0.98 2.30 12.17
CA MET A 47 1.21 0.93 12.63
C MET A 47 0.40 0.70 13.89
N MET A 48 -0.35 -0.38 13.94
CA MET A 48 -1.05 -0.82 15.15
C MET A 48 -0.26 -1.93 15.81
N VAL A 49 0.08 -1.73 17.08
CA VAL A 49 0.87 -2.69 17.85
C VAL A 49 0.20 -3.01 19.17
N ASP A 50 0.46 -4.19 19.73
CA ASP A 50 0.01 -4.54 21.07
C ASP A 50 1.01 -4.11 22.17
N GLN A 51 0.69 -4.47 23.42
CA GLN A 51 1.55 -4.19 24.58
C GLN A 51 2.92 -4.86 24.48
N SER A 52 3.04 -5.95 23.73
CA SER A 52 4.28 -6.66 23.46
C SER A 52 5.04 -6.08 22.25
N GLN A 53 4.57 -4.96 21.69
CA GLN A 53 5.08 -4.35 20.45
C GLN A 53 5.00 -5.27 19.24
N THR A 54 4.09 -6.26 19.24
CA THR A 54 3.80 -7.06 18.05
C THR A 54 3.02 -6.21 17.06
N LEU A 55 3.43 -6.20 15.79
CA LEU A 55 2.70 -5.54 14.73
C LEU A 55 1.44 -6.35 14.36
N HIS A 56 0.28 -5.71 14.46
CA HIS A 56 -1.02 -6.27 14.08
C HIS A 56 -1.46 -5.74 12.71
N GLU A 57 -1.44 -4.42 12.53
CA GLU A 57 -1.88 -3.77 11.29
C GLU A 57 -0.85 -2.73 10.85
N GLY A 58 -0.60 -2.66 9.56
CA GLY A 58 0.08 -1.51 8.94
C GLY A 58 -0.84 -0.83 7.95
N VAL A 59 -0.84 0.51 7.93
CA VAL A 59 -1.59 1.32 6.97
C VAL A 59 -0.69 2.39 6.38
N LEU A 60 -0.55 2.40 5.05
CA LEU A 60 0.12 3.43 4.29
C LEU A 60 -0.91 4.26 3.52
N TYR A 61 -0.84 5.57 3.65
CA TYR A 61 -1.60 6.52 2.84
C TYR A 61 -0.68 7.33 1.95
N LEU A 62 -1.01 7.38 0.66
CA LEU A 62 -0.29 8.15 -0.35
C LEU A 62 -1.25 9.14 -1.00
N ASP A 63 -0.86 10.41 -1.13
CA ASP A 63 -1.66 11.41 -1.81
C ASP A 63 -1.80 11.11 -3.30
N ARG A 64 -3.03 11.20 -3.84
CA ARG A 64 -3.34 10.83 -5.22
C ARG A 64 -2.67 11.74 -6.24
N ASP A 65 -2.63 13.03 -5.97
CA ASP A 65 -2.08 14.01 -6.90
C ASP A 65 -0.56 13.83 -7.01
N TRP A 66 0.07 13.26 -5.98
CA TRP A 66 1.49 12.97 -5.95
C TRP A 66 1.86 11.59 -6.54
N ILE A 67 1.09 10.53 -6.26
CA ILE A 67 1.37 9.21 -6.87
C ILE A 67 0.97 9.14 -8.35
N GLY A 68 0.07 10.01 -8.80
CA GLY A 68 -0.37 10.09 -10.18
C GLY A 68 -1.39 9.03 -10.59
N GLY A 69 -1.65 8.96 -11.89
CA GLY A 69 -2.56 8.01 -12.53
C GLY A 69 -1.90 7.28 -13.69
N PRO A 70 -2.66 6.68 -14.63
CA PRO A 70 -2.13 5.83 -15.71
C PRO A 70 -0.95 6.41 -16.51
N MET A 71 -0.93 7.74 -16.67
CA MET A 71 0.07 8.44 -17.47
C MET A 71 1.24 9.01 -16.63
N THR A 72 1.09 9.12 -15.32
CA THR A 72 1.96 9.94 -14.45
C THR A 72 2.37 9.23 -13.16
N VAL A 73 2.37 7.89 -13.14
CA VAL A 73 2.73 7.13 -11.94
C VAL A 73 4.10 7.53 -11.43
N SER A 74 4.14 7.96 -10.18
CA SER A 74 5.36 8.27 -9.44
C SER A 74 6.18 7.01 -9.20
N PRO A 75 7.41 6.91 -9.72
CA PRO A 75 8.28 5.76 -9.45
C PRO A 75 8.53 5.57 -7.95
N PHE A 76 8.60 6.67 -7.20
CA PHE A 76 8.83 6.64 -5.76
C PHE A 76 7.58 6.18 -5.00
N GLY A 77 6.37 6.63 -5.39
CA GLY A 77 5.13 6.13 -4.80
C GLY A 77 4.96 4.62 -5.01
N ARG A 78 5.36 4.12 -6.18
CA ARG A 78 5.36 2.69 -6.52
C ARG A 78 6.37 1.90 -5.70
N ASP A 79 7.59 2.41 -5.60
CA ASP A 79 8.67 1.78 -4.83
C ASP A 79 8.34 1.72 -3.34
N LEU A 80 7.72 2.78 -2.80
CA LEU A 80 7.27 2.83 -1.42
C LEU A 80 6.12 1.84 -1.16
N ALA A 81 5.10 1.82 -2.02
CA ALA A 81 3.96 0.92 -1.89
C ALA A 81 4.38 -0.56 -1.87
N LYS A 82 5.22 -0.99 -2.82
CA LYS A 82 5.69 -2.39 -2.87
C LYS A 82 6.54 -2.74 -1.65
N SER A 83 7.40 -1.82 -1.21
CA SER A 83 8.32 -2.07 -0.10
C SER A 83 7.58 -2.11 1.24
N PHE A 84 6.53 -1.31 1.39
CA PHE A 84 5.63 -1.36 2.53
C PHE A 84 4.94 -2.73 2.65
N ILE A 85 4.32 -3.22 1.57
CA ILE A 85 3.64 -4.52 1.58
C ILE A 85 4.64 -5.63 1.92
N ALA A 86 5.81 -5.64 1.28
CA ALA A 86 6.85 -6.63 1.55
C ALA A 86 7.35 -6.61 3.01
N ALA A 87 7.45 -5.42 3.61
CA ALA A 87 7.95 -5.25 4.98
C ALA A 87 6.93 -5.66 6.05
N VAL A 88 5.65 -5.33 5.86
CA VAL A 88 4.59 -5.53 6.86
C VAL A 88 3.95 -6.92 6.76
N THR A 89 3.96 -7.55 5.58
CA THR A 89 3.35 -8.87 5.40
C THR A 89 4.02 -9.93 6.27
N PRO A 90 3.26 -10.73 7.05
CA PRO A 90 3.79 -11.84 7.82
C PRO A 90 4.61 -12.82 6.97
N ALA A 91 5.66 -13.41 7.55
CA ALA A 91 6.57 -14.30 6.81
C ALA A 91 5.86 -15.48 6.13
N VAL A 92 4.78 -15.99 6.73
CA VAL A 92 3.95 -17.08 6.22
C VAL A 92 3.23 -16.71 4.91
N ASP A 93 2.98 -15.42 4.69
CA ASP A 93 2.19 -14.88 3.59
C ASP A 93 3.03 -14.26 2.46
N ARG A 94 4.35 -14.13 2.66
CA ARG A 94 5.26 -13.43 1.74
C ARG A 94 5.23 -13.97 0.31
N GLU A 95 5.28 -15.29 0.13
CA GLU A 95 5.31 -15.89 -1.21
C GLU A 95 4.07 -15.51 -2.04
N LYS A 96 2.90 -15.42 -1.41
CA LYS A 96 1.68 -14.97 -2.09
C LYS A 96 1.66 -13.46 -2.27
N ALA A 97 2.07 -12.69 -1.26
CA ALA A 97 2.15 -11.24 -1.34
C ALA A 97 3.14 -10.74 -2.40
N ASP A 98 4.17 -11.53 -2.74
CA ASP A 98 5.13 -11.21 -3.80
C ASP A 98 4.45 -10.99 -5.16
N SER A 99 3.29 -11.62 -5.41
CA SER A 99 2.50 -11.34 -6.60
C SER A 99 1.98 -9.90 -6.63
N VAL A 100 1.46 -9.39 -5.52
CA VAL A 100 1.01 -7.99 -5.36
C VAL A 100 2.18 -7.03 -5.47
N VAL A 101 3.29 -7.33 -4.79
CA VAL A 101 4.54 -6.54 -4.84
C VAL A 101 5.06 -6.44 -6.27
N SER A 102 5.08 -7.56 -7.00
CA SER A 102 5.55 -7.62 -8.38
C SER A 102 4.61 -6.86 -9.32
N THR A 103 3.30 -6.98 -9.16
CA THR A 103 2.33 -6.22 -9.95
C THR A 103 2.54 -4.72 -9.74
N ILE A 104 2.57 -4.24 -8.49
CA ILE A 104 2.82 -2.82 -8.21
C ILE A 104 4.14 -2.37 -8.84
N TRP A 105 5.22 -3.14 -8.71
CA TRP A 105 6.51 -2.78 -9.29
C TRP A 105 6.48 -2.62 -10.81
N ASN A 106 5.71 -3.47 -11.49
CA ASN A 106 5.61 -3.50 -12.94
C ASN A 106 4.59 -2.49 -13.50
N ILE A 107 3.90 -1.72 -12.64
CA ILE A 107 3.05 -0.60 -13.08
C ILE A 107 3.94 0.45 -13.72
N HIS A 108 3.88 0.58 -15.04
CA HIS A 108 4.59 1.61 -15.79
C HIS A 108 3.62 2.67 -16.29
N SER A 109 4.01 3.95 -16.16
CA SER A 109 3.36 5.04 -16.89
C SER A 109 3.43 4.74 -18.38
N SER A 110 2.30 4.77 -19.09
CA SER A 110 2.23 4.45 -20.52
C SER A 110 2.81 5.56 -21.42
N SER A 111 3.95 6.13 -21.05
CA SER A 111 4.79 6.94 -21.93
C SER A 111 5.58 6.00 -22.85
N GLY A 112 4.89 5.38 -23.81
CA GLY A 112 5.54 4.56 -24.84
C GLY A 112 4.64 3.73 -25.74
N LYS A 113 3.38 3.44 -25.36
CA LYS A 113 2.38 2.86 -26.26
C LYS A 113 1.01 3.40 -25.90
N VAL A 114 0.55 4.33 -26.73
CA VAL A 114 -0.85 4.73 -26.79
C VAL A 114 -1.67 3.47 -27.07
N ASN A 115 -2.52 3.08 -26.12
CA ASN A 115 -3.76 2.38 -26.40
C ASN A 115 -4.88 3.00 -25.57
N LEU A 116 -4.96 4.34 -25.60
CA LEU A 116 -6.17 5.07 -25.18
C LEU A 116 -7.41 4.69 -26.03
N LEU A 117 -7.21 3.96 -27.14
CA LEU A 117 -8.28 3.40 -27.98
C LEU A 117 -8.71 1.96 -27.58
N GLN A 118 -8.06 1.32 -26.60
CA GLN A 118 -8.51 0.01 -26.09
C GLN A 118 -9.39 0.10 -24.84
N TYR A 119 -9.48 1.28 -24.22
CA TYR A 119 -10.31 1.45 -23.02
C TYR A 119 -11.82 1.27 -23.31
N GLU A 120 -12.25 1.51 -24.55
CA GLU A 120 -13.62 1.21 -25.00
C GLU A 120 -13.80 -0.21 -25.56
N SER A 121 -12.71 -0.95 -25.81
CA SER A 121 -12.75 -2.30 -26.41
C SER A 121 -12.58 -3.45 -25.41
N LEU A 122 -12.26 -3.17 -24.14
CA LEU A 122 -12.07 -4.18 -23.10
C LEU A 122 -13.36 -4.60 -22.37
N LYS A 123 -14.54 -4.10 -22.79
CA LYS A 123 -15.83 -4.54 -22.24
C LYS A 123 -16.22 -5.99 -22.57
N ASP A 124 -15.41 -6.73 -23.34
CA ASP A 124 -15.76 -8.04 -23.89
C ASP A 124 -14.80 -9.20 -23.56
N LEU A 125 -14.10 -9.19 -22.41
CA LEU A 125 -13.38 -10.38 -21.93
C LEU A 125 -13.66 -10.66 -20.45
N ASN A 126 -14.64 -11.54 -20.22
CA ASN A 126 -15.03 -12.11 -18.93
C ASN A 126 -13.95 -13.00 -18.29
N SER A 127 -12.81 -12.40 -17.93
CA SER A 127 -11.93 -12.87 -16.85
C SER A 127 -10.90 -11.78 -16.55
N GLU A 128 -11.33 -10.67 -15.96
CA GLU A 128 -10.38 -9.70 -15.40
C GLU A 128 -9.48 -10.45 -14.41
N SER A 129 -8.18 -10.45 -14.70
CA SER A 129 -7.19 -10.96 -13.77
C SER A 129 -7.30 -10.14 -12.48
N PRO A 130 -7.23 -10.73 -11.27
CA PRO A 130 -7.22 -9.96 -10.03
C PRO A 130 -6.11 -8.88 -10.02
N PHE A 131 -5.07 -9.07 -10.82
CA PHE A 131 -3.97 -8.10 -10.97
C PHE A 131 -4.31 -6.93 -11.89
N GLU A 132 -5.18 -7.08 -12.88
CA GLU A 132 -5.70 -5.95 -13.67
C GLU A 132 -6.52 -5.03 -12.79
N LYS A 133 -7.35 -5.61 -11.91
CA LYS A 133 -8.07 -4.84 -10.89
C LYS A 133 -7.11 -4.11 -9.95
N LEU A 134 -6.06 -4.76 -9.47
CA LEU A 134 -5.02 -4.11 -8.65
C LEU A 134 -4.39 -2.89 -9.36
N GLU A 135 -4.01 -3.05 -10.63
CA GLU A 135 -3.46 -1.96 -11.44
C GLU A 135 -4.46 -0.80 -11.56
N ASN A 136 -5.72 -1.11 -11.89
CA ASN A 136 -6.78 -0.11 -12.01
C ASN A 136 -7.03 0.62 -10.69
N VAL A 137 -6.95 -0.05 -9.54
CA VAL A 137 -7.05 0.62 -8.24
C VAL A 137 -5.86 1.53 -7.98
N TYR A 138 -4.64 1.06 -8.28
CA TYR A 138 -3.44 1.86 -8.12
C TYR A 138 -3.50 3.13 -8.99
N PHE A 139 -4.02 3.01 -10.21
CA PHE A 139 -4.25 4.14 -11.13
C PHE A 139 -5.41 5.06 -10.74
N GLY A 140 -6.25 4.67 -9.77
CA GLY A 140 -7.42 5.44 -9.37
C GLY A 140 -8.64 5.29 -10.28
N VAL A 141 -8.67 4.22 -11.09
CA VAL A 141 -9.80 3.83 -11.95
C VAL A 141 -10.83 3.03 -11.17
N GLU A 142 -10.35 2.08 -10.38
CA GLU A 142 -11.18 1.20 -9.53
C GLU A 142 -11.07 1.63 -8.07
N ASP A 143 -12.13 1.43 -7.29
CA ASP A 143 -12.16 1.94 -5.91
C ASP A 143 -11.34 1.08 -4.95
N LYS A 144 -11.35 -0.25 -5.13
CA LYS A 144 -10.79 -1.18 -4.14
C LYS A 144 -10.29 -2.49 -4.74
N PHE A 145 -9.15 -2.95 -4.24
CA PHE A 145 -8.62 -4.30 -4.41
C PHE A 145 -8.40 -4.93 -3.03
N GLU A 146 -8.66 -6.23 -2.94
CA GLU A 146 -8.51 -7.00 -1.71
C GLU A 146 -8.00 -8.40 -2.04
N MET A 147 -7.02 -8.87 -1.27
CA MET A 147 -6.46 -10.21 -1.36
C MET A 147 -6.27 -10.79 0.03
N THR A 148 -7.10 -11.79 0.34
CA THR A 148 -6.97 -12.59 1.55
C THR A 148 -5.86 -13.63 1.38
N LEU A 149 -4.92 -13.66 2.32
CA LEU A 149 -3.81 -14.60 2.38
C LEU A 149 -4.12 -15.68 3.43
N LYS A 150 -3.10 -16.25 4.08
CA LYS A 150 -3.31 -17.28 5.09
C LYS A 150 -3.53 -16.68 6.48
N GLU A 151 -2.79 -15.63 6.85
CA GLU A 151 -2.88 -14.99 8.17
C GLU A 151 -3.22 -13.49 8.07
N SER A 152 -3.10 -12.91 6.88
CA SER A 152 -3.32 -11.49 6.64
C SER A 152 -4.19 -11.21 5.41
N CYS A 153 -4.72 -10.01 5.35
CA CYS A 153 -5.45 -9.47 4.21
C CYS A 153 -4.76 -8.20 3.72
N ILE A 154 -4.43 -8.15 2.43
CA ILE A 154 -3.93 -6.93 1.78
C ILE A 154 -5.13 -6.21 1.17
N LYS A 155 -5.32 -4.94 1.54
CA LYS A 155 -6.35 -4.06 0.97
C LYS A 155 -5.68 -2.84 0.36
N ILE A 156 -6.11 -2.48 -0.84
CA ILE A 156 -5.66 -1.28 -1.55
C ILE A 156 -6.91 -0.54 -1.99
N GLU A 157 -7.05 0.71 -1.56
CA GLU A 157 -8.32 1.45 -1.65
C GLU A 157 -8.07 2.92 -2.03
N ASN A 158 -8.88 3.43 -2.96
CA ASN A 158 -9.01 4.86 -3.22
C ASN A 158 -9.97 5.45 -2.19
N VAL A 159 -9.46 6.31 -1.31
CA VAL A 159 -10.25 6.89 -0.22
C VAL A 159 -10.17 8.41 -0.23
N VAL A 160 -11.15 9.05 0.41
CA VAL A 160 -11.06 10.47 0.79
C VAL A 160 -10.75 10.54 2.28
N ASP A 161 -9.55 11.00 2.62
CA ASP A 161 -9.07 11.16 3.99
C ASP A 161 -8.81 12.65 4.26
N VAL A 162 -9.51 13.22 5.26
CA VAL A 162 -9.44 14.64 5.62
C VAL A 162 -9.61 15.57 4.40
N GLY A 163 -10.52 15.21 3.48
CA GLY A 163 -10.81 15.98 2.26
C GLY A 163 -9.81 15.82 1.11
N ARG A 164 -8.78 14.98 1.25
CA ARG A 164 -7.81 14.67 0.19
C ARG A 164 -8.07 13.29 -0.39
N LYS A 165 -7.89 13.13 -1.71
CA LYS A 165 -7.93 11.83 -2.38
C LYS A 165 -6.62 11.10 -2.13
N ARG A 166 -6.68 9.86 -1.63
CA ARG A 166 -5.50 9.08 -1.24
C ARG A 166 -5.59 7.64 -1.69
N LEU A 167 -4.43 6.99 -1.85
CA LEU A 167 -4.31 5.54 -1.89
C LEU A 167 -4.05 5.07 -0.47
N LYS A 168 -4.98 4.30 0.08
CA LYS A 168 -4.77 3.57 1.32
C LYS A 168 -4.34 2.15 0.97
N ILE A 169 -3.23 1.70 1.54
CA ILE A 169 -2.76 0.32 1.47
C ILE A 169 -2.73 -0.18 2.91
N SER A 170 -3.52 -1.19 3.26
CA SER A 170 -3.46 -1.85 4.56
C SER A 170 -3.07 -3.32 4.44
N VAL A 171 -2.36 -3.78 5.47
CA VAL A 171 -2.10 -5.20 5.73
C VAL A 171 -2.55 -5.45 7.16
N GLU A 172 -3.58 -6.25 7.30
CA GLU A 172 -4.30 -6.50 8.56
C GLU A 172 -4.49 -8.01 8.77
N PRO A 173 -4.67 -8.50 10.01
CA PRO A 173 -4.86 -9.91 10.27
C PRO A 173 -6.24 -10.37 9.76
N ILE A 174 -6.36 -11.65 9.41
CA ILE A 174 -7.66 -12.26 9.13
C ILE A 174 -8.35 -12.58 10.47
N GLU A 175 -9.62 -12.19 10.62
CA GLU A 175 -10.46 -12.51 11.78
C GLU A 175 -10.74 -14.01 11.94
#